data_AF-A0AAJ3TVX3-F1
#
_entry.id   AF-A0AAJ3TVX3-F1
#
_cell.length_a   1.000
_cell.length_b   1.000
_cell.length_c   1.000
_cell.angle_alpha   90.00
_cell.angle_beta   90.00
_cell.angle_gamma   90.00
#
_symmetry.space_group_name_H-M   'P 1'
#
loop_
_entity.id
_entity.type
_entity.pdbx_description
1 polymer ?
#
loop_
_entity_poly.entity_id
_entity_poly.type
_entity_poly.pdbx_seq_one_letter_code
_entity_poly.pdbx_strand_id
1 'polypeptide(L)'
;MASILNLARKTFPDHAPPHSGASRPEGVRLIPVESASATARPDTIAETYLELEHDARGLEQQHLFAAEGEVQARGQTAVAKSVGYAATHMKASVERAKLAADRASERHEHIRDVLGPYVRRKSTSSIGYLARTGALLIGDIAGLSGAAIALGEIPALAITQAISAGTATVTAGLAASQLRHLQQAAERKLDDIPDKLEPYRHLFSGATGSNRLRAVVMVIAALIALFVSVGVFALRTTVEGSLSGLTFGALAAAIAMASFINSWYHADAVADVVESAQHDAHRADRRHRRLGTLKLIGKSEKAGFEGDSLITEHTHRGLAAAAHLDAEKYRALQASPDVVGHGPATKRPESPLRRARSA
;
A
#
# COMPACT_ATOMS: atom_id res chain seq x y z
N MET A 1 -12.88 0.49 -22.54
CA MET A 1 -12.09 -0.36 -21.62
C MET A 1 -12.97 -1.43 -20.98
N ALA A 2 -13.61 -2.26 -21.79
CA ALA A 2 -14.45 -3.37 -21.36
C ALA A 2 -14.40 -4.44 -22.47
N SER A 3 -13.37 -5.29 -22.49
CA SER A 3 -13.33 -6.49 -23.36
C SER A 3 -12.11 -7.39 -23.12
N ILE A 4 -11.83 -7.85 -21.89
CA ILE A 4 -10.86 -8.97 -21.67
C ILE A 4 -11.24 -9.78 -20.41
N LEU A 5 -12.50 -10.21 -20.29
CA LEU A 5 -12.95 -11.04 -19.15
C LEU A 5 -13.84 -12.20 -19.62
N ASN A 6 -13.53 -12.76 -20.79
CA ASN A 6 -14.20 -13.94 -21.33
C ASN A 6 -13.20 -15.00 -21.81
N LEU A 7 -12.09 -15.17 -21.08
CA LEU A 7 -11.24 -16.35 -21.26
C LEU A 7 -11.79 -17.49 -20.41
N ALA A 8 -12.49 -18.36 -21.11
CA ALA A 8 -12.46 -19.80 -20.92
C ALA A 8 -12.66 -20.29 -19.47
N ARG A 9 -13.94 -20.36 -19.08
CA ARG A 9 -14.42 -21.49 -18.30
C ARG A 9 -14.30 -22.73 -19.20
N LYS A 10 -13.06 -23.20 -19.42
CA LYS A 10 -12.81 -24.55 -19.93
C LYS A 10 -13.35 -25.43 -18.82
N THR A 11 -14.54 -25.98 -19.02
CA THR A 11 -14.97 -27.18 -18.33
C THR A 11 -13.80 -28.14 -18.48
N PHE A 12 -13.05 -28.33 -17.40
CA PHE A 12 -12.20 -29.50 -17.28
C PHE A 12 -13.11 -30.66 -17.67
N PRO A 13 -12.75 -31.51 -18.65
CA PRO A 13 -13.39 -32.80 -18.69
C PRO A 13 -13.21 -33.34 -17.28
N ASP A 14 -14.31 -33.63 -16.60
CA ASP A 14 -14.27 -34.54 -15.47
C ASP A 14 -13.65 -35.81 -16.04
N HIS A 15 -12.32 -35.90 -15.97
CA HIS A 15 -11.65 -37.17 -15.80
C HIS A 15 -12.08 -37.61 -14.42
N ALA A 16 -13.35 -38.06 -14.35
CA ALA A 16 -13.78 -39.02 -13.37
C ALA A 16 -12.63 -40.01 -13.28
N PRO A 17 -12.06 -40.23 -12.08
CA PRO A 17 -11.03 -41.24 -11.95
C PRO A 17 -11.57 -42.50 -12.65
N PRO A 18 -10.87 -43.06 -13.65
CA PRO A 18 -11.13 -44.46 -13.94
C PRO A 18 -10.92 -45.15 -12.59
N HIS A 19 -11.74 -46.14 -12.27
CA HIS A 19 -11.77 -46.84 -10.98
C HIS A 19 -12.76 -46.31 -9.93
N SER A 20 -14.05 -46.22 -10.31
CA SER A 20 -15.10 -46.85 -9.50
C SER A 20 -15.40 -48.27 -10.02
N GLY A 21 -14.36 -48.97 -10.49
CA GLY A 21 -14.40 -50.42 -10.49
C GLY A 21 -14.45 -50.78 -9.03
N ALA A 22 -15.64 -51.14 -8.53
CA ALA A 22 -15.79 -51.80 -7.25
C ALA A 22 -14.64 -52.80 -7.17
N SER A 23 -13.76 -52.65 -6.19
CA SER A 23 -12.83 -53.68 -5.79
C SER A 23 -13.68 -54.85 -5.33
N ARG A 24 -14.19 -55.62 -6.29
CA ARG A 24 -14.69 -56.95 -6.05
C ARG A 24 -13.53 -57.62 -5.34
N PRO A 25 -13.72 -58.13 -4.11
CA PRO A 25 -12.74 -59.04 -3.57
C PRO A 25 -12.71 -60.23 -4.53
N GLU A 26 -11.79 -60.20 -5.50
CA GLU A 26 -11.39 -61.38 -6.24
C GLU A 26 -11.02 -62.38 -5.16
N GLY A 27 -11.76 -63.48 -5.10
CA GLY A 27 -11.82 -64.34 -3.95
C GLY A 27 -10.44 -64.87 -3.57
N VAL A 28 -9.79 -64.17 -2.65
CA VAL A 28 -8.61 -64.65 -1.93
C VAL A 28 -9.12 -65.80 -1.07
N ARG A 29 -9.16 -67.00 -1.64
CA ARG A 29 -9.44 -68.22 -0.88
C ARG A 29 -8.24 -68.43 0.04
N LEU A 30 -8.46 -68.26 1.34
CA LEU A 30 -7.50 -68.72 2.34
C LEU A 30 -7.34 -70.23 2.14
N ILE A 31 -6.11 -70.64 1.80
CA ILE A 31 -5.76 -72.06 1.67
C ILE A 31 -5.91 -72.69 3.07
N PRO A 32 -6.56 -73.85 3.21
CA PRO A 32 -6.63 -74.57 4.49
C PRO A 32 -5.24 -74.73 5.10
N VAL A 33 -5.12 -74.51 6.41
CA VAL A 33 -3.82 -74.49 7.12
C VAL A 33 -3.03 -75.79 6.93
N GLU A 34 -3.73 -76.91 6.77
CA GLU A 34 -3.14 -78.24 6.56
C GLU A 34 -2.49 -78.42 5.18
N SER A 35 -2.85 -77.59 4.19
CA SER A 35 -2.29 -77.60 2.83
C SER A 35 -1.46 -76.34 2.50
N ALA A 36 -1.28 -75.44 3.47
CA ALA A 36 -0.49 -74.23 3.30
C ALA A 36 1.01 -74.53 3.41
N SER A 37 1.70 -74.63 2.26
CA SER A 37 3.17 -74.63 2.23
C SER A 37 3.68 -73.26 1.81
N ALA A 38 4.34 -72.53 2.71
CA ALA A 38 5.01 -71.28 2.38
C ALA A 38 6.44 -71.58 1.89
N THR A 39 6.63 -71.59 0.58
CA THR A 39 7.95 -71.64 -0.05
C THR A 39 8.48 -70.22 -0.26
N ALA A 40 9.66 -69.91 0.28
CA ALA A 40 10.34 -68.67 -0.04
C ALA A 40 10.80 -68.67 -1.51
N ARG A 41 10.93 -67.49 -2.11
CA ARG A 41 11.51 -67.34 -3.45
C ARG A 41 12.89 -68.04 -3.49
N PRO A 42 13.13 -68.95 -4.45
CA PRO A 42 14.45 -69.56 -4.62
C PRO A 42 15.52 -68.51 -4.89
N ASP A 43 16.66 -68.56 -4.20
CA ASP A 43 17.77 -67.60 -4.36
C ASP A 43 18.34 -67.55 -5.80
N THR A 44 18.07 -68.57 -6.62
CA THR A 44 18.47 -68.63 -8.04
C THR A 44 17.60 -67.79 -8.96
N ILE A 45 16.41 -67.39 -8.50
CA ILE A 45 15.46 -66.57 -9.25
C ILE A 45 15.52 -65.15 -8.66
N ALA A 46 16.26 -64.28 -9.34
CA ALA A 46 16.24 -62.83 -9.09
C ALA A 46 14.87 -62.25 -9.49
N GLU A 47 14.79 -61.00 -9.95
CA GLU A 47 13.52 -60.40 -10.40
C GLU A 47 12.99 -61.06 -11.68
N THR A 48 11.66 -61.24 -11.73
CA THR A 48 10.97 -61.70 -12.94
C THR A 48 10.83 -60.54 -13.93
N TYR A 49 10.69 -60.86 -15.22
CA TYR A 49 10.38 -59.84 -16.23
C TYR A 49 9.09 -59.07 -15.92
N LEU A 50 8.12 -59.71 -15.25
CA LEU A 50 6.91 -59.06 -14.78
C LEU A 50 7.21 -57.97 -13.73
N GLU A 51 8.07 -58.26 -12.75
CA GLU A 51 8.48 -57.27 -11.75
C GLU A 51 9.22 -56.10 -12.40
N LEU A 52 10.19 -56.40 -13.26
CA LEU A 52 10.94 -55.38 -14.01
C LEU A 52 10.02 -54.51 -14.87
N GLU A 53 9.01 -55.09 -15.50
CA GLU A 53 8.02 -54.37 -16.29
C GLU A 53 7.14 -53.46 -15.42
N HIS A 54 6.63 -53.96 -14.30
CA HIS A 54 5.83 -53.16 -13.37
C HIS A 54 6.64 -52.02 -12.74
N ASP A 55 7.91 -52.27 -12.38
CA ASP A 55 8.81 -51.27 -11.83
C ASP A 55 9.11 -50.19 -12.88
N ALA A 56 9.39 -50.59 -14.13
CA ALA A 56 9.60 -49.67 -15.24
C ALA A 56 8.34 -48.83 -15.52
N ARG A 57 7.16 -49.43 -15.52
CA ARG A 57 5.88 -48.72 -15.68
C ARG A 57 5.61 -47.79 -14.49
N GLY A 58 5.96 -48.17 -13.27
CA GLY A 58 5.85 -47.33 -12.07
C GLY A 58 6.68 -46.05 -12.20
N LEU A 59 7.93 -46.17 -12.64
CA LEU A 59 8.80 -45.03 -12.94
C LEU A 59 8.25 -44.20 -14.10
N GLU A 60 7.77 -44.84 -15.17
CA GLU A 60 7.12 -44.16 -16.29
C GLU A 60 5.94 -43.30 -15.82
N GLN A 61 5.06 -43.82 -14.97
CA GLN A 61 3.93 -43.06 -14.42
C GLN A 61 4.39 -41.82 -13.66
N GLN A 62 5.42 -41.92 -12.81
CA GLN A 62 5.95 -40.77 -12.09
C GLN A 62 6.44 -39.68 -13.05
N HIS A 63 7.16 -40.06 -14.11
CA HIS A 63 7.65 -39.12 -15.12
C HIS A 63 6.53 -38.51 -15.96
N LEU A 64 5.53 -39.31 -16.37
CA LEU A 64 4.37 -38.83 -17.14
C LEU A 64 3.58 -37.80 -16.34
N PHE A 65 3.22 -38.12 -15.09
CA PHE A 65 2.48 -37.20 -14.24
C PHE A 65 3.29 -35.94 -13.90
N ALA A 66 4.60 -36.05 -13.68
CA ALA A 66 5.46 -34.88 -13.50
C ALA A 66 5.44 -33.96 -14.74
N ALA A 67 5.57 -34.55 -15.94
CA ALA A 67 5.51 -33.80 -17.20
C ALA A 67 4.13 -33.13 -17.42
N GLU A 68 3.03 -33.83 -17.10
CA GLU A 68 1.69 -33.26 -17.13
C GLU A 68 1.55 -32.08 -16.16
N GLY A 69 2.07 -32.23 -14.93
CA GLY A 69 2.10 -31.16 -13.93
C GLY A 69 2.80 -29.91 -14.46
N GLU A 70 3.96 -30.06 -15.11
CA GLU A 70 4.67 -28.95 -15.74
C GLU A 70 3.87 -28.30 -16.88
N VAL A 71 3.20 -29.09 -17.72
CA VAL A 71 2.36 -28.57 -18.80
C VAL A 71 1.19 -27.76 -18.26
N GLN A 72 0.51 -28.25 -17.22
CA GLN A 72 -0.60 -27.54 -16.57
C GLN A 72 -0.14 -26.27 -15.84
N ALA A 73 1.00 -26.33 -15.15
CA ALA A 73 1.56 -25.20 -14.41
C ALA A 73 2.19 -24.11 -15.30
N ARG A 74 2.49 -24.41 -16.57
CA ARG A 74 3.22 -23.51 -17.49
C ARG A 74 2.56 -22.15 -17.63
N GLY A 75 1.24 -22.10 -17.75
CA GLY A 75 0.49 -20.85 -17.89
C GLY A 75 0.66 -19.94 -16.67
N GLN A 76 0.49 -20.52 -15.47
CA GLN A 76 0.63 -19.78 -14.21
C GLN A 76 2.07 -19.36 -13.95
N THR A 77 3.02 -20.25 -14.24
CA THR A 77 4.46 -19.96 -14.14
C THR A 77 4.87 -18.82 -15.08
N ALA A 78 4.35 -18.80 -16.31
CA ALA A 78 4.60 -17.72 -17.26
C ALA A 78 4.03 -16.39 -16.77
N VAL A 79 2.80 -16.39 -16.22
CA VAL A 79 2.22 -15.20 -15.60
C VAL A 79 3.07 -14.74 -14.43
N ALA A 80 3.42 -15.62 -13.49
CA ALA A 80 4.26 -15.31 -12.33
C ALA A 80 5.60 -14.69 -12.75
N LYS A 81 6.28 -15.27 -13.73
CA LYS A 81 7.53 -14.73 -14.29
C LYS A 81 7.32 -13.36 -14.96
N SER A 82 6.25 -13.19 -15.74
CA SER A 82 5.98 -11.93 -16.46
C SER A 82 5.74 -10.74 -15.52
N VAL A 83 5.12 -10.97 -14.35
CA VAL A 83 4.86 -9.91 -13.36
C VAL A 83 5.91 -9.85 -12.26
N GLY A 84 6.77 -10.86 -12.12
CA GLY A 84 7.71 -11.01 -11.02
C GLY A 84 8.67 -9.83 -10.88
N TYR A 85 9.24 -9.33 -11.97
CA TYR A 85 10.11 -8.16 -11.93
C TYR A 85 9.38 -6.92 -11.40
N ALA A 86 8.19 -6.63 -11.91
CA ALA A 86 7.38 -5.51 -11.46
C ALA A 86 6.94 -5.69 -10.00
N ALA A 87 6.65 -6.91 -9.56
CA ALA A 87 6.28 -7.22 -8.18
C ALA A 87 7.45 -6.97 -7.23
N THR A 88 8.67 -7.38 -7.59
CA THR A 88 9.88 -7.12 -6.81
C THR A 88 10.16 -5.63 -6.66
N HIS A 89 10.09 -4.85 -7.75
CA HIS A 89 10.23 -3.40 -7.67
C HIS A 89 9.13 -2.74 -6.85
N MET A 90 7.89 -3.26 -6.94
CA MET A 90 6.79 -2.77 -6.13
C MET A 90 7.03 -3.03 -4.64
N LYS A 91 7.45 -4.24 -4.26
CA LYS A 91 7.83 -4.57 -2.87
C LYS A 91 8.92 -3.64 -2.36
N ALA A 92 9.99 -3.42 -3.13
CA ALA A 92 11.04 -2.47 -2.77
C ALA A 92 10.55 -1.03 -2.65
N SER A 93 9.52 -0.63 -3.43
CA SER A 93 8.90 0.69 -3.31
C SER A 93 8.03 0.82 -2.06
N VAL A 94 7.32 -0.25 -1.67
CA VAL A 94 6.52 -0.32 -0.44
C VAL A 94 7.42 -0.21 0.79
N GLU A 95 8.55 -0.92 0.80
CA GLU A 95 9.55 -0.84 1.88
C GLU A 95 10.15 0.56 2.00
N ARG A 96 10.55 1.17 0.88
CA ARG A 96 11.03 2.57 0.91
C ARG A 96 9.96 3.54 1.40
N ALA A 97 8.70 3.33 1.04
CA ALA A 97 7.59 4.17 1.50
C ALA A 97 7.31 3.97 2.99
N LYS A 98 7.47 2.74 3.52
CA LYS A 98 7.38 2.43 4.94
C LYS A 98 8.47 3.18 5.72
N LEU A 99 9.74 3.04 5.33
CA LEU A 99 10.84 3.76 5.95
C LEU A 99 10.66 5.29 5.90
N ALA A 100 10.10 5.81 4.81
CA ALA A 100 9.79 7.24 4.71
C ALA A 100 8.65 7.66 5.66
N ALA A 101 7.63 6.83 5.84
CA ALA A 101 6.54 7.07 6.78
C ALA A 101 7.04 7.02 8.23
N ASP A 102 7.85 6.03 8.58
CA ASP A 102 8.45 5.86 9.91
C ASP A 102 9.31 7.09 10.27
N ARG A 103 10.24 7.48 9.40
CA ARG A 103 11.07 8.69 9.60
C ARG A 103 10.25 9.98 9.71
N ALA A 104 9.16 10.09 8.95
CA ALA A 104 8.30 11.26 9.03
C ALA A 104 7.51 11.30 10.34
N SER A 105 7.08 10.13 10.85
CA SER A 105 6.44 10.00 12.16
C SER A 105 7.40 10.35 13.29
N GLU A 106 8.61 9.77 13.30
CA GLU A 106 9.66 10.08 14.27
C GLU A 106 10.01 11.58 14.26
N ARG A 107 10.12 12.17 13.07
CA ARG A 107 10.36 13.62 12.93
C ARG A 107 9.20 14.43 13.52
N HIS A 108 7.96 14.05 13.25
CA HIS A 108 6.79 14.73 13.81
C HIS A 108 6.75 14.63 15.33
N GLU A 109 7.00 13.44 15.90
CA GLU A 109 7.07 13.22 17.35
C GLU A 109 8.17 14.08 17.98
N HIS A 110 9.37 14.06 17.41
CA HIS A 110 10.48 14.89 17.87
C HIS A 110 10.15 16.39 17.81
N ILE A 111 9.59 16.86 16.71
CA ILE A 111 9.14 18.25 16.54
C ILE A 111 8.09 18.60 17.58
N ARG A 112 7.12 17.72 17.81
CA ARG A 112 6.05 17.91 18.78
C ARG A 112 6.58 17.97 20.21
N ASP A 113 7.52 17.11 20.57
CA ASP A 113 8.11 17.08 21.92
C ASP A 113 8.96 18.32 22.20
N VAL A 114 9.74 18.76 21.21
CA VAL A 114 10.64 19.91 21.33
C VAL A 114 9.88 21.24 21.25
N LEU A 115 8.96 21.39 20.29
CA LEU A 115 8.26 22.64 20.02
C LEU A 115 6.89 22.75 20.70
N GLY A 116 6.30 21.63 21.13
CA GLY A 116 4.97 21.56 21.74
C GLY A 116 4.75 22.55 22.89
N PRO A 117 5.68 22.71 23.84
CA PRO A 117 5.55 23.69 24.92
C PRO A 117 5.49 25.16 24.45
N TYR A 118 5.97 25.47 23.24
CA TYR A 118 6.03 26.82 22.70
C TYR A 118 4.86 27.17 21.76
N VAL A 119 4.02 26.17 21.45
CA VAL A 119 2.80 26.34 20.65
C VAL A 119 1.77 27.11 21.48
N ARG A 120 1.25 28.22 20.93
CA ARG A 120 0.21 29.02 21.58
C ARG A 120 -1.16 28.78 20.96
N ARG A 121 -1.22 28.32 19.70
CA ARG A 121 -2.47 28.02 18.99
C ARG A 121 -2.99 26.62 19.32
N LYS A 122 -4.30 26.50 19.62
CA LYS A 122 -4.99 25.19 19.70
C LYS A 122 -5.09 24.58 18.29
N SER A 123 -4.68 23.32 18.10
CA SER A 123 -4.54 22.69 16.76
C SER A 123 -5.81 22.68 15.91
N THR A 124 -7.00 22.71 16.52
CA THR A 124 -8.30 22.75 15.81
C THR A 124 -8.60 24.10 15.14
N SER A 125 -7.76 25.12 15.34
CA SER A 125 -7.99 26.48 14.85
C SER A 125 -7.69 26.67 13.35
N SER A 126 -6.93 25.77 12.72
CA SER A 126 -6.52 25.86 11.31
C SER A 126 -7.73 25.80 10.35
N ILE A 127 -8.64 24.85 10.57
CA ILE A 127 -9.87 24.70 9.77
C ILE A 127 -10.81 25.89 9.98
N GLY A 128 -10.95 26.35 11.23
CA GLY A 128 -11.77 27.51 11.56
C GLY A 128 -11.28 28.80 10.89
N TYR A 129 -9.95 28.99 10.86
CA TYR A 129 -9.32 30.09 10.14
C TYR A 129 -9.63 30.01 8.63
N LEU A 130 -9.39 28.85 8.01
CA LEU A 130 -9.63 28.68 6.57
C LEU A 130 -11.09 28.89 6.20
N ALA A 131 -12.02 28.38 7.02
CA ALA A 131 -13.45 28.54 6.82
C ALA A 131 -13.88 30.02 6.91
N ARG A 132 -13.39 30.78 7.90
CA ARG A 132 -13.69 32.22 8.03
C ARG A 132 -13.10 33.03 6.89
N THR A 133 -11.84 32.78 6.53
CA THR A 133 -11.20 33.47 5.40
C THR A 133 -11.92 33.16 4.09
N GLY A 134 -12.33 31.91 3.88
CA GLY A 134 -13.16 31.51 2.73
C GLY A 134 -14.53 32.18 2.72
N ALA A 135 -15.20 32.25 3.87
CA ALA A 135 -16.50 32.93 3.99
C ALA A 135 -16.40 34.43 3.72
N LEU A 136 -15.35 35.10 4.21
CA LEU A 136 -15.08 36.51 3.91
C LEU A 136 -14.81 36.72 2.42
N LEU A 137 -13.98 35.89 1.80
CA LEU A 137 -13.68 35.98 0.37
C LEU A 137 -14.92 35.77 -0.50
N ILE A 138 -15.75 34.77 -0.18
CA ILE A 138 -17.01 34.50 -0.90
C ILE A 138 -17.99 35.67 -0.70
N GLY A 139 -18.10 36.19 0.52
CA GLY A 139 -18.91 37.36 0.83
C GLY A 139 -18.50 38.59 0.01
N ASP A 140 -17.20 38.86 -0.08
CA ASP A 140 -16.65 39.98 -0.86
C ASP A 140 -16.96 39.84 -2.34
N ILE A 141 -16.72 38.64 -2.90
CA ILE A 141 -16.99 38.38 -4.30
C ILE A 141 -18.48 38.56 -4.60
N ALA A 142 -19.35 37.94 -3.80
CA ALA A 142 -20.80 38.00 -4.00
C ALA A 142 -21.36 39.43 -3.84
N GLY A 143 -20.87 40.17 -2.84
CA GLY A 143 -21.30 41.54 -2.58
C GLY A 143 -20.86 42.52 -3.68
N LEU A 144 -19.60 42.43 -4.12
CA LEU A 144 -19.06 43.28 -5.19
C LEU A 144 -19.68 42.92 -6.55
N SER A 145 -19.72 41.63 -6.91
CA SER A 145 -20.26 41.19 -8.20
C SER A 145 -21.76 41.42 -8.30
N GLY A 146 -22.53 41.09 -7.26
CA GLY A 146 -23.99 41.23 -7.27
C GLY A 146 -24.42 42.67 -7.47
N ALA A 147 -23.70 43.59 -6.87
CA ALA A 147 -23.98 45.00 -7.01
C ALA A 147 -23.49 45.60 -8.35
N ALA A 148 -22.33 45.19 -8.84
CA ALA A 148 -21.86 45.57 -10.17
C ALA A 148 -22.81 45.08 -11.29
N ILE A 149 -23.33 43.86 -11.16
CA ILE A 149 -24.35 43.30 -12.08
C ILE A 149 -25.66 44.09 -12.00
N ALA A 150 -26.10 44.47 -10.79
CA ALA A 150 -27.31 45.27 -10.61
C ALA A 150 -27.21 46.66 -11.28
N LEU A 151 -25.98 47.16 -11.48
CA LEU A 151 -25.68 48.43 -12.14
C LEU A 151 -25.50 48.31 -13.67
N GLY A 152 -25.69 47.11 -14.23
CA GLY A 152 -25.60 46.87 -15.67
C GLY A 152 -24.18 46.65 -16.19
N GLU A 153 -23.18 46.43 -15.32
CA GLU A 153 -21.87 45.98 -15.77
C GLU A 153 -21.95 44.56 -16.35
N ILE A 154 -21.04 44.27 -17.29
CA ILE A 154 -20.89 42.93 -17.86
C ILE A 154 -20.50 41.98 -16.71
N PRO A 155 -21.29 40.93 -16.41
CA PRO A 155 -21.07 40.07 -15.24
C PRO A 155 -19.66 39.47 -15.18
N ALA A 156 -19.06 39.19 -16.34
CA ALA A 156 -17.70 38.67 -16.43
C ALA A 156 -16.64 39.65 -15.89
N LEU A 157 -16.77 40.95 -16.16
CA LEU A 157 -15.83 41.98 -15.69
C LEU A 157 -16.03 42.28 -14.20
N ALA A 158 -17.28 42.31 -13.76
CA ALA A 158 -17.64 42.47 -12.35
C ALA A 158 -17.04 41.37 -11.45
N ILE A 159 -17.15 40.12 -11.89
CA ILE A 159 -16.63 38.97 -11.15
C ILE A 159 -15.09 38.98 -11.11
N THR A 160 -14.41 39.29 -12.22
CA THR A 160 -12.94 39.33 -12.24
C THR A 160 -12.39 40.45 -11.37
N GLN A 161 -13.03 41.63 -11.37
CA GLN A 161 -12.68 42.73 -10.48
C GLN A 161 -12.90 42.37 -9.00
N ALA A 162 -14.01 41.71 -8.68
CA ALA A 162 -14.31 41.27 -7.33
C ALA A 162 -13.31 40.22 -6.81
N ILE A 163 -12.89 39.27 -7.66
CA ILE A 163 -11.83 38.29 -7.33
C ILE A 163 -10.49 39.01 -7.09
N SER A 164 -10.13 39.97 -7.95
CA SER A 164 -8.90 40.74 -7.79
C SER A 164 -8.88 41.53 -6.47
N ALA A 165 -9.99 42.20 -6.13
CA ALA A 165 -10.13 42.92 -4.86
C ALA A 165 -10.06 41.97 -3.65
N GLY A 166 -10.80 40.85 -3.69
CA GLY A 166 -10.79 39.85 -2.62
C GLY A 166 -9.41 39.23 -2.40
N THR A 167 -8.68 38.91 -3.48
CA THR A 167 -7.30 38.38 -3.37
C THR A 167 -6.33 39.41 -2.80
N ALA A 168 -6.45 40.69 -3.15
CA ALA A 168 -5.66 41.76 -2.55
C ALA A 168 -5.93 41.88 -1.03
N THR A 169 -7.20 41.79 -0.61
CA THR A 169 -7.61 41.81 0.80
C THR A 169 -7.04 40.63 1.60
N VAL A 170 -7.05 39.42 1.02
CA VAL A 170 -6.44 38.24 1.65
C VAL A 170 -4.91 38.41 1.74
N THR A 171 -4.28 38.96 0.70
CA THR A 171 -2.84 39.20 0.66
C THR A 171 -2.40 40.21 1.73
N ALA A 172 -3.18 41.27 1.95
CA ALA A 172 -2.95 42.19 3.07
C ALA A 172 -3.06 41.48 4.43
N GLY A 173 -3.98 40.52 4.56
CA GLY A 173 -4.07 39.64 5.72
C GLY A 173 -2.81 38.79 5.93
N LEU A 174 -2.20 38.24 4.88
CA LEU A 174 -0.94 37.49 4.99
C LEU A 174 0.24 38.34 5.47
N ALA A 175 0.24 39.64 5.19
CA ALA A 175 1.23 40.57 5.74
C ALA A 175 1.14 40.62 7.28
N ALA A 176 -0.08 40.50 7.84
CA ALA A 176 -0.32 40.44 9.29
C ALA A 176 0.34 39.21 9.93
N SER A 177 0.29 38.03 9.28
CA SER A 177 0.88 36.81 9.86
C SER A 177 2.40 36.93 9.99
N GLN A 178 3.07 37.52 8.99
CA GLN A 178 4.51 37.80 9.05
C GLN A 178 4.86 38.73 10.20
N LEU A 179 4.08 39.80 10.37
CA LEU A 179 4.29 40.74 11.46
C LEU A 179 4.06 40.07 12.84
N ARG A 180 3.08 39.16 12.94
CA ARG A 180 2.84 38.35 14.14
C ARG A 180 3.98 37.38 14.43
N HIS A 181 4.51 36.71 13.41
CA HIS A 181 5.66 35.82 13.55
C HIS A 181 6.88 36.55 14.09
N LEU A 182 7.16 37.76 13.59
CA LEU A 182 8.24 38.62 14.09
C LEU A 182 8.02 39.07 15.54
N GLN A 183 6.77 39.35 15.93
CA GLN A 183 6.43 39.68 17.31
C GLN A 183 6.66 38.46 18.21
N GLN A 184 6.11 37.31 17.82
CA GLN A 184 6.21 36.07 18.58
C GLN A 184 7.65 35.58 18.73
N ALA A 185 8.47 35.68 17.68
CA ALA A 185 9.90 35.34 17.75
C ALA A 185 10.65 36.26 18.72
N ALA A 186 10.24 37.53 18.83
CA ALA A 186 10.78 38.45 19.84
C ALA A 186 10.29 38.12 21.26
N GLU A 187 9.03 37.73 21.42
CA GLU A 187 8.46 37.31 22.72
C GLU A 187 9.03 35.97 23.22
N ARG A 188 9.47 35.11 22.30
CA ARG A 188 10.08 33.80 22.61
C ARG A 188 11.60 33.84 22.59
N LYS A 189 12.21 35.03 22.58
CA LYS A 189 13.67 35.15 22.52
C LYS A 189 14.28 34.43 23.72
N LEU A 190 15.14 33.45 23.43
CA LEU A 190 16.01 32.80 24.40
C LEU A 190 17.43 33.31 24.20
N ASP A 191 18.08 33.73 25.27
CA ASP A 191 19.47 34.19 25.21
C ASP A 191 20.44 33.00 25.07
N ASP A 192 20.08 31.85 25.62
CA ASP A 192 20.78 30.58 25.43
C ASP A 192 19.82 29.52 24.87
N ILE A 193 20.14 28.97 23.69
CA ILE A 193 19.27 28.04 22.95
C ILE A 193 19.77 26.63 23.21
N PRO A 194 18.98 25.75 23.86
CA PRO A 194 19.34 24.35 24.05
C PRO A 194 19.64 23.66 22.70
N ASP A 195 20.61 22.74 22.67
CA ASP A 195 21.05 22.02 21.46
C ASP A 195 19.87 21.41 20.66
N LYS A 196 18.85 20.92 21.36
CA LYS A 196 17.64 20.32 20.74
C LYS A 196 16.82 21.32 19.90
N LEU A 197 16.95 22.62 20.18
CA LEU A 197 16.25 23.71 19.49
C LEU A 197 17.11 24.39 18.42
N GLU A 198 18.38 24.02 18.29
CA GLU A 198 19.32 24.62 17.33
C GLU A 198 18.82 24.59 15.87
N PRO A 199 18.22 23.49 15.37
CA PRO A 199 17.62 23.46 14.02
C PRO A 199 16.48 24.49 13.85
N TYR A 200 15.83 24.88 14.95
CA TYR A 200 14.71 25.80 15.00
C TYR A 200 15.10 27.19 15.50
N ARG A 201 16.40 27.52 15.55
CA ARG A 201 16.93 28.80 16.05
C ARG A 201 16.23 30.03 15.46
N HIS A 202 15.84 29.98 14.18
CA HIS A 202 15.14 31.07 13.50
C HIS A 202 13.78 31.43 14.14
N LEU A 203 13.16 30.53 14.91
CA LEU A 203 11.92 30.79 15.64
C LEU A 203 12.16 31.51 16.98
N PHE A 204 13.41 31.52 17.48
CA PHE A 204 13.79 32.01 18.81
C PHE A 204 14.87 33.10 18.78
N SER A 205 15.46 33.40 17.63
CA SER A 205 16.59 34.34 17.50
C SER A 205 16.24 35.80 17.85
N GLY A 206 14.96 36.10 18.09
CA GLY A 206 14.47 37.46 18.15
C GLY A 206 14.59 38.15 16.79
N ALA A 207 13.80 39.20 16.58
CA ALA A 207 13.83 39.94 15.33
C ALA A 207 14.93 41.02 15.40
N THR A 208 16.17 40.64 15.06
CA THR A 208 17.31 41.57 14.98
C THR A 208 17.04 42.63 13.90
N GLY A 209 16.75 43.88 14.29
CA GLY A 209 16.47 45.00 13.37
C GLY A 209 14.99 45.27 13.03
N SER A 210 14.04 44.65 13.75
CA SER A 210 12.65 44.48 13.28
C SER A 210 11.76 45.71 13.17
N ASN A 211 12.03 46.82 13.89
CA ASN A 211 11.06 47.92 13.93
C ASN A 211 10.82 48.55 12.56
N ARG A 212 11.84 48.64 11.69
CA ARG A 212 11.69 49.15 10.33
C ARG A 212 10.86 48.20 9.44
N LEU A 213 11.15 46.89 9.49
CA LEU A 213 10.40 45.90 8.71
C LEU A 213 8.94 45.84 9.17
N ARG A 214 8.70 45.88 10.49
CA ARG A 214 7.36 45.95 11.07
C ARG A 214 6.60 47.19 10.59
N ALA A 215 7.25 48.36 10.60
CA ALA A 215 6.67 49.59 10.09
C ALA A 215 6.36 49.51 8.58
N VAL A 216 7.28 48.97 7.77
CA VAL A 216 7.05 48.79 6.32
C VAL A 216 5.86 47.87 6.04
N VAL A 217 5.77 46.73 6.74
CA VAL A 217 4.65 45.78 6.58
C VAL A 217 3.31 46.42 6.97
N MET A 218 3.28 47.18 8.08
CA MET A 218 2.09 47.93 8.50
C MET A 218 1.70 49.00 7.49
N VAL A 219 2.67 49.74 6.94
CA VAL A 219 2.42 50.76 5.90
C VAL A 219 1.89 50.12 4.63
N ILE A 220 2.45 49.00 4.17
CA ILE A 220 1.95 48.28 2.99
C ILE A 220 0.52 47.79 3.22
N ALA A 221 0.24 47.18 4.37
CA ALA A 221 -1.11 46.72 4.70
C ALA A 221 -2.12 47.88 4.75
N ALA A 222 -1.74 49.01 5.36
CA ALA A 222 -2.55 50.22 5.42
C ALA A 222 -2.78 50.83 4.02
N LEU A 223 -1.77 50.85 3.16
CA LEU A 223 -1.89 51.31 1.78
C LEU A 223 -2.81 50.42 0.95
N ILE A 224 -2.71 49.09 1.09
CA ILE A 224 -3.63 48.17 0.39
C ILE A 224 -5.07 48.41 0.86
N ALA A 225 -5.31 48.47 2.18
CA ALA A 225 -6.63 48.77 2.71
C ALA A 225 -7.16 50.12 2.20
N LEU A 226 -6.32 51.16 2.22
CA LEU A 226 -6.66 52.49 1.71
C LEU A 226 -7.02 52.45 0.22
N PHE A 227 -6.20 51.83 -0.63
CA PHE A 227 -6.45 51.78 -2.07
C PHE A 227 -7.69 50.97 -2.43
N VAL A 228 -7.93 49.85 -1.73
CA VAL A 228 -9.16 49.07 -1.91
C VAL A 228 -10.38 49.89 -1.50
N SER A 229 -10.33 50.56 -0.34
CA SER A 229 -11.42 51.43 0.13
C SER A 229 -11.67 52.61 -0.80
N VAL A 230 -10.61 53.29 -1.27
CA VAL A 230 -10.71 54.41 -2.22
C VAL A 230 -11.22 53.94 -3.57
N GLY A 231 -10.77 52.79 -4.06
CA GLY A 231 -11.25 52.20 -5.32
C GLY A 231 -12.75 51.88 -5.26
N VAL A 232 -13.20 51.23 -4.19
CA VAL A 232 -14.63 50.93 -3.97
C VAL A 232 -15.43 52.23 -3.79
N PHE A 233 -14.92 53.18 -3.02
CA PHE A 233 -15.54 54.48 -2.81
C PHE A 233 -15.72 55.25 -4.12
N ALA A 234 -14.66 55.34 -4.93
CA ALA A 234 -14.69 56.08 -6.19
C ALA A 234 -15.70 55.46 -7.15
N LEU A 235 -15.65 54.14 -7.34
CA LEU A 235 -16.58 53.40 -8.19
C LEU A 235 -18.04 53.61 -7.76
N ARG A 236 -18.32 53.55 -6.45
CA ARG A 236 -19.68 53.68 -5.94
C ARG A 236 -20.19 55.11 -5.89
N THR A 237 -19.30 56.08 -5.64
CA THR A 237 -19.64 57.50 -5.73
C THR A 237 -20.07 57.87 -7.14
N THR A 238 -19.41 57.32 -8.17
CA THR A 238 -19.75 57.62 -9.56
C THR A 238 -21.09 57.07 -10.01
N VAL A 239 -21.61 56.01 -9.36
CA VAL A 239 -22.82 55.34 -9.82
C VAL A 239 -24.03 55.64 -8.94
N GLU A 240 -23.86 55.66 -7.61
CA GLU A 240 -24.97 55.71 -6.65
C GLU A 240 -24.94 56.96 -5.76
N GLY A 241 -23.97 57.86 -5.99
CA GLY A 241 -23.76 59.07 -5.21
C GLY A 241 -22.80 58.90 -4.03
N SER A 242 -22.37 60.03 -3.47
CA SER A 242 -21.29 60.10 -2.46
C SER A 242 -21.59 59.32 -1.18
N LEU A 243 -22.87 59.23 -0.77
CA LEU A 243 -23.28 58.49 0.42
C LEU A 243 -23.07 56.97 0.24
N SER A 244 -23.43 56.43 -0.92
CA SER A 244 -23.19 55.01 -1.25
C SER A 244 -21.70 54.71 -1.41
N GLY A 245 -20.96 55.63 -2.04
CA GLY A 245 -19.50 55.61 -2.06
C GLY A 245 -18.89 55.36 -0.68
N LEU A 246 -19.31 56.18 0.29
CA LEU A 246 -18.80 56.15 1.66
C LEU A 246 -19.11 54.83 2.36
N THR A 247 -20.35 54.33 2.25
CA THR A 247 -20.77 53.09 2.94
C THR A 247 -20.03 51.86 2.41
N PHE A 248 -19.90 51.72 1.09
CA PHE A 248 -19.20 50.57 0.50
C PHE A 248 -17.68 50.66 0.69
N GLY A 249 -17.09 51.86 0.63
CA GLY A 249 -15.66 52.06 0.93
C GLY A 249 -15.32 51.72 2.38
N ALA A 250 -16.19 52.11 3.33
CA ALA A 250 -16.05 51.78 4.74
C ALA A 250 -16.25 50.28 5.02
N LEU A 251 -17.20 49.63 4.34
CA LEU A 251 -17.42 48.19 4.44
C LEU A 251 -16.20 47.40 3.93
N ALA A 252 -15.62 47.80 2.79
CA ALA A 252 -14.38 47.22 2.28
C ALA A 252 -13.20 47.41 3.26
N ALA A 253 -13.09 48.58 3.90
CA ALA A 253 -12.10 48.82 4.94
C ALA A 253 -12.29 47.87 6.14
N ALA A 254 -13.54 47.70 6.59
CA ALA A 254 -13.89 46.85 7.71
C ALA A 254 -13.54 45.38 7.44
N ILE A 255 -13.81 44.88 6.23
CA ILE A 255 -13.44 43.52 5.84
C ILE A 255 -11.93 43.34 5.76
N ALA A 256 -11.21 44.30 5.18
CA ALA A 256 -9.76 44.25 5.15
C ALA A 256 -9.14 44.23 6.55
N MET A 257 -9.66 45.04 7.48
CA MET A 257 -9.27 45.00 8.89
C MET A 257 -9.63 43.67 9.56
N ALA A 258 -10.82 43.12 9.31
CA ALA A 258 -11.24 41.83 9.85
C ALA A 258 -10.35 40.68 9.34
N SER A 259 -10.00 40.68 8.05
CA SER A 259 -9.05 39.74 7.44
C SER A 259 -7.66 39.84 8.09
N PHE A 260 -7.18 41.08 8.28
CA PHE A 260 -5.91 41.35 8.98
C PHE A 260 -5.92 40.84 10.41
N ILE A 261 -6.95 41.16 11.20
CA ILE A 261 -7.09 40.73 12.60
C ILE A 261 -7.19 39.19 12.68
N ASN A 262 -7.95 38.57 11.79
CA ASN A 262 -8.12 37.12 11.75
C ASN A 262 -6.79 36.41 11.46
N SER A 263 -6.03 36.88 10.47
CA SER A 263 -4.69 36.36 10.15
C SER A 263 -3.69 36.59 11.30
N TRP A 264 -3.71 37.78 11.91
CA TRP A 264 -2.88 38.11 13.07
C TRP A 264 -3.12 37.20 14.28
N TYR A 265 -4.39 36.96 14.62
CA TYR A 265 -4.76 36.14 15.77
C TYR A 265 -4.38 34.67 15.57
N HIS A 266 -4.44 34.18 14.33
CA HIS A 266 -4.22 32.77 14.01
C HIS A 266 -2.79 32.41 13.59
N ALA A 267 -1.93 33.40 13.32
CA ALA A 267 -0.54 33.17 12.99
C ALA A 267 0.27 32.65 14.19
N ASP A 268 0.88 31.46 14.04
CA ASP A 268 1.80 30.88 15.01
C ASP A 268 2.84 30.02 14.29
N ALA A 269 4.05 30.55 14.08
CA ALA A 269 5.08 29.90 13.27
C ALA A 269 5.49 28.52 13.83
N VAL A 270 5.46 28.37 15.16
CA VAL A 270 5.78 27.10 15.82
C VAL A 270 4.69 26.07 15.53
N ALA A 271 3.42 26.48 15.61
CA ALA A 271 2.29 25.61 15.28
C ALA A 271 2.33 25.19 13.81
N ASP A 272 2.70 26.09 12.91
CA ASP A 272 2.76 25.82 11.48
C ASP A 272 3.87 24.79 11.14
N VAL A 273 5.02 24.82 11.84
CA VAL A 273 6.07 23.79 11.72
C VAL A 273 5.59 22.43 12.22
N VAL A 274 4.92 22.40 13.37
CA VAL A 274 4.37 21.15 13.94
C VAL A 274 3.28 20.56 13.02
N GLU A 275 2.39 21.40 12.51
CA GLU A 275 1.29 21.00 11.60
C GLU A 275 1.83 20.53 10.25
N SER A 276 2.86 21.19 9.70
CA SER A 276 3.55 20.74 8.49
C SER A 276 4.16 19.35 8.68
N ALA A 277 4.86 19.13 9.80
CA ALA A 277 5.44 17.82 10.10
C ALA A 277 4.37 16.72 10.25
N GLN A 278 3.24 17.06 10.89
CA GLN A 278 2.09 16.16 11.00
C GLN A 278 1.50 15.82 9.62
N HIS A 279 1.34 16.83 8.76
CA HIS A 279 0.82 16.65 7.42
C HIS A 279 1.73 15.75 6.58
N ASP A 280 3.05 15.96 6.66
CA ASP A 280 4.03 15.13 5.98
C ASP A 280 4.00 13.67 6.46
N ALA A 281 3.90 13.44 7.77
CA ALA A 281 3.74 12.10 8.35
C ALA A 281 2.48 11.40 7.83
N HIS A 282 1.32 12.10 7.87
CA HIS A 282 0.08 11.55 7.33
C HIS A 282 0.14 11.28 5.82
N ARG A 283 0.78 12.16 5.05
CA ARG A 283 0.94 11.99 3.60
C ARG A 283 1.83 10.80 3.27
N ALA A 284 2.91 10.60 4.03
CA ALA A 284 3.81 9.46 3.90
C ALA A 284 3.11 8.13 4.26
N ASP A 285 2.36 8.09 5.36
CA ASP A 285 1.56 6.91 5.76
C ASP A 285 0.50 6.56 4.70
N ARG A 286 -0.26 7.55 4.21
CA ARG A 286 -1.23 7.34 3.12
C ARG A 286 -0.57 6.77 1.87
N ARG A 287 0.63 7.27 1.52
CA ARG A 287 1.39 6.76 0.38
C ARG A 287 1.82 5.30 0.60
N HIS A 288 2.34 4.97 1.78
CA HIS A 288 2.69 3.59 2.14
C HIS A 288 1.47 2.66 2.02
N ARG A 289 0.34 3.00 2.64
CA ARG A 289 -0.91 2.21 2.56
C ARG A 289 -1.41 2.05 1.12
N ARG A 290 -1.34 3.11 0.32
CA ARG A 290 -1.75 3.07 -1.10
C ARG A 290 -0.87 2.13 -1.91
N LEU A 291 0.44 2.11 -1.66
CA LEU A 291 1.36 1.19 -2.34
C LEU A 291 1.17 -0.26 -1.86
N GLY A 292 0.89 -0.47 -0.57
CA GLY A 292 0.65 -1.81 0.00
C GLY A 292 -0.62 -2.50 -0.51
N THR A 293 -1.61 -1.74 -0.97
CA THR A 293 -2.87 -2.28 -1.52
C THR A 293 -2.82 -2.62 -3.01
N LEU A 294 -1.66 -2.50 -3.66
CA LEU A 294 -1.53 -2.76 -5.09
C LEU A 294 -1.62 -4.27 -5.39
N LYS A 295 -2.63 -4.64 -6.21
CA LYS A 295 -2.93 -6.02 -6.63
C LYS A 295 -1.78 -6.74 -7.33
N LEU A 296 -0.76 -6.02 -7.79
CA LEU A 296 0.34 -6.58 -8.57
C LEU A 296 1.17 -7.57 -7.74
N ILE A 297 1.42 -7.27 -6.46
CA ILE A 297 2.13 -8.16 -5.54
C ILE A 297 1.33 -9.46 -5.35
N GLY A 298 0.05 -9.34 -4.98
CA GLY A 298 -0.82 -10.49 -4.78
C GLY A 298 -1.04 -11.32 -6.04
N LYS A 299 -1.08 -10.68 -7.24
CA LYS A 299 -1.19 -11.41 -8.52
C LYS A 299 0.05 -12.27 -8.79
N SER A 300 1.24 -11.74 -8.52
CA SER A 300 2.50 -12.49 -8.69
C SER A 300 2.57 -13.69 -7.76
N GLU A 301 2.25 -13.48 -6.49
CA GLU A 301 2.30 -14.53 -5.46
C GLU A 301 1.25 -15.61 -5.71
N LYS A 302 0.02 -15.20 -6.05
CA LYS A 302 -1.06 -16.13 -6.39
C LYS A 302 -0.72 -17.00 -7.60
N ALA A 303 -0.19 -16.41 -8.67
CA ALA A 303 0.19 -17.16 -9.87
C ALA A 303 1.35 -18.14 -9.58
N GLY A 304 2.33 -17.74 -8.77
CA GLY A 304 3.41 -18.65 -8.34
C GLY A 304 2.87 -19.83 -7.53
N PHE A 305 2.05 -19.53 -6.51
CA PHE A 305 1.42 -20.54 -5.66
C PHE A 305 0.55 -21.53 -6.44
N GLU A 306 -0.29 -21.04 -7.37
CA GLU A 306 -1.13 -21.91 -8.21
C GLU A 306 -0.27 -22.82 -9.10
N GLY A 307 0.83 -22.31 -9.66
CA GLY A 307 1.78 -23.12 -10.43
C GLY A 307 2.42 -24.23 -9.60
N ASP A 308 2.95 -23.90 -8.43
CA ASP A 308 3.62 -24.86 -7.54
C ASP A 308 2.63 -25.91 -7.00
N SER A 309 1.40 -25.50 -6.70
CA SER A 309 0.33 -26.41 -6.26
C SER A 309 0.00 -27.44 -7.32
N LEU A 310 -0.10 -27.06 -8.61
CA LEU A 310 -0.38 -27.99 -9.70
C LEU A 310 0.74 -29.02 -9.88
N ILE A 311 2.00 -28.59 -9.82
CA ILE A 311 3.15 -29.51 -9.90
C ILE A 311 3.12 -30.50 -8.74
N THR A 312 2.86 -30.01 -7.53
CA THR A 312 2.82 -30.84 -6.32
C THR A 312 1.68 -31.87 -6.39
N GLU A 313 0.48 -31.44 -6.80
CA GLU A 313 -0.67 -32.33 -6.99
C GLU A 313 -0.38 -33.46 -7.98
N HIS A 314 0.16 -33.12 -9.15
CA HIS A 314 0.51 -34.11 -10.17
C HIS A 314 1.64 -35.05 -9.72
N THR A 315 2.62 -34.53 -8.98
CA THR A 315 3.68 -35.38 -8.38
C THR A 315 3.07 -36.42 -7.44
N HIS A 316 2.13 -36.02 -6.57
CA HIS A 316 1.43 -36.97 -5.70
C HIS A 316 0.57 -37.98 -6.47
N ARG A 317 -0.07 -37.56 -7.57
CA ARG A 317 -0.80 -38.49 -8.46
C ARG A 317 0.13 -39.52 -9.10
N GLY A 318 1.31 -39.10 -9.56
CA GLY A 318 2.33 -40.01 -10.10
C GLY A 318 2.82 -41.02 -9.07
N LEU A 319 3.08 -40.57 -7.84
CA LEU A 319 3.46 -41.46 -6.73
C LEU A 319 2.34 -42.46 -6.38
N ALA A 320 1.09 -42.00 -6.36
CA ALA A 320 -0.07 -42.87 -6.11
C ALA A 320 -0.27 -43.90 -7.24
N ALA A 321 -0.09 -43.51 -8.51
CA ALA A 321 -0.17 -44.40 -9.65
C ALA A 321 0.95 -45.46 -9.64
N ALA A 322 2.18 -45.06 -9.29
CA ALA A 322 3.29 -46.01 -9.12
C ALA A 322 3.03 -47.00 -7.99
N ALA A 323 2.55 -46.52 -6.84
CA ALA A 323 2.19 -47.40 -5.72
C ALA A 323 1.04 -48.38 -6.07
N HIS A 324 0.11 -47.96 -6.93
CA HIS A 324 -0.94 -48.85 -7.45
C HIS A 324 -0.35 -49.95 -8.33
N LEU A 325 0.57 -49.61 -9.24
CA LEU A 325 1.28 -50.60 -10.07
C LEU A 325 2.13 -51.56 -9.24
N ASP A 326 2.75 -51.09 -8.15
CA ASP A 326 3.44 -51.93 -7.18
C ASP A 326 2.47 -52.92 -6.49
N ALA A 327 1.28 -52.46 -6.10
CA ALA A 327 0.27 -53.33 -5.50
C ALA A 327 -0.23 -54.39 -6.50
N GLU A 328 -0.42 -54.01 -7.77
CA GLU A 328 -0.78 -54.95 -8.84
C GLU A 328 0.33 -55.96 -9.12
N LYS A 329 1.60 -55.53 -9.12
CA LYS A 329 2.78 -56.40 -9.21
C LYS A 329 2.72 -57.47 -8.12
N TYR A 330 2.53 -57.09 -6.86
CA TYR A 330 2.40 -58.05 -5.76
C TYR A 330 1.18 -58.98 -5.91
N ARG A 331 0.05 -58.47 -6.41
CA ARG A 331 -1.14 -59.31 -6.66
C ARG A 331 -0.86 -60.35 -7.74
N ALA A 332 -0.19 -59.97 -8.82
CA ALA A 332 0.17 -60.88 -9.90
C ALA A 332 1.17 -61.94 -9.44
N LEU A 333 2.16 -61.57 -8.60
CA LEU A 333 3.07 -62.52 -7.97
C LEU A 333 2.34 -63.52 -7.05
N GLN A 334 1.35 -63.04 -6.27
CA GLN A 334 0.51 -63.88 -5.42
C GLN A 334 -0.36 -64.86 -6.20
N ALA A 335 -0.69 -64.58 -7.47
CA ALA A 335 -1.44 -65.49 -8.32
C ALA A 335 -0.60 -66.66 -8.86
N SER A 336 0.73 -66.60 -8.73
CA SER A 336 1.66 -67.65 -9.20
C SER A 336 2.71 -68.01 -8.14
N PRO A 337 2.29 -68.44 -6.95
CA PRO A 337 3.20 -68.71 -5.83
C PRO A 337 4.11 -69.91 -6.09
N ASP A 338 3.71 -70.85 -6.96
CA ASP A 338 4.51 -72.03 -7.32
C ASP A 338 5.81 -71.67 -8.06
N VAL A 339 5.84 -70.51 -8.71
CA VAL A 339 6.99 -70.05 -9.51
C VAL A 339 7.87 -69.09 -8.72
N VAL A 340 7.27 -68.10 -8.05
CA VAL A 340 8.01 -67.01 -7.40
C VAL A 340 8.13 -67.20 -5.87
N GLY A 341 7.41 -68.16 -5.31
CA GLY A 341 7.29 -68.33 -3.87
C GLY A 341 6.28 -67.37 -3.25
N HIS A 342 6.08 -67.51 -1.94
CA HIS A 342 5.06 -66.81 -1.15
C HIS A 342 5.60 -65.54 -0.46
N GLY A 343 6.84 -65.16 -0.76
CA GLY A 343 7.51 -64.03 -0.11
C GLY A 343 8.94 -63.80 -0.62
N PRO A 344 9.59 -62.71 -0.17
CA PRO A 344 10.94 -62.38 -0.58
C PRO A 344 11.92 -63.50 -0.21
N ALA A 345 12.98 -63.65 -1.01
CA ALA A 345 14.03 -64.61 -0.73
C ALA A 345 14.56 -64.39 0.70
N THR A 346 14.62 -65.47 1.50
CA THR A 346 15.21 -65.37 2.83
C THR A 346 16.68 -65.02 2.65
N LYS A 347 17.10 -63.81 3.02
CA LYS A 347 18.53 -63.48 3.11
C LYS A 347 19.20 -64.58 3.92
N ARG A 348 20.03 -65.39 3.25
CA ARG A 348 20.81 -66.43 3.90
C ARG A 348 21.61 -65.75 5.01
N PRO A 349 21.46 -66.14 6.30
CA PRO A 349 22.31 -65.56 7.33
C PRO A 349 23.75 -65.79 6.91
N GLU A 350 24.56 -64.73 6.87
CA GLU A 350 25.99 -64.84 6.62
C GLU A 350 26.53 -65.93 7.55
N SER A 351 27.04 -67.02 6.96
CA SER A 351 27.68 -68.05 7.76
C SER A 351 28.74 -67.38 8.62
N PRO A 352 28.74 -67.55 9.96
CA PRO A 352 29.78 -66.97 10.78
C PRO A 352 31.10 -67.52 10.26
N LEU A 353 31.94 -66.62 9.75
CA LEU A 353 33.31 -66.90 9.32
C LEU A 353 33.93 -67.82 10.36
N ARG A 354 34.14 -69.08 9.95
CA ARG A 354 34.77 -70.12 10.74
C ARG A 354 36.15 -69.59 11.12
N ARG A 355 36.29 -69.02 12.33
CA ARG A 355 37.58 -68.65 12.92
C ARG A 355 38.49 -69.87 12.77
N ALA A 356 39.48 -69.74 11.90
CA ALA A 356 40.54 -70.73 11.78
C ALA A 356 41.18 -70.85 13.17
N ARG A 357 41.06 -72.03 13.78
CA ARG A 357 41.87 -72.41 14.94
C ARG A 357 43.28 -72.60 14.43
N SER A 358 44.16 -71.66 14.75
CA SER A 358 45.60 -71.90 14.82
C SER A 358 45.88 -72.82 15.99
N ALA A 359 46.41 -74.01 15.72
CA ALA A 359 47.21 -74.82 16.63
C ALA A 359 48.22 -75.59 15.79
#